data_AF-A0A3N0Z093-F1
#
_entry.id   AF-A0A3N0Z093-F1
#
_cell.length_a   1.000
_cell.length_b   1.000
_cell.length_c   1.000
_cell.angle_alpha   90.00
_cell.angle_beta   90.00
_cell.angle_gamma   90.00
#
_symmetry.space_group_name_H-M   'P 1'
#
loop_
_entity.id
_entity.type
_entity.pdbx_description
1 polymer ?
#
loop_
_entity_poly.entity_id
_entity_poly.type
_entity_poly.pdbx_seq_one_letter_code
_entity_poly.pdbx_strand_id
1 'polypeptide(L)'
;MPEKICGCSPESLRVSPGKTVAVVTMNGRYDLSMPGLFCEACQATWTAAVADLNSSDYWPATLQFATIYTTDIFFSFEEMKMVAPGLSCQAFLRMLDQRTVRFGRTGKISADSFQKSFFEWEAVRFEVDSICKEEPFICPACTPNMLAVSVDGNRKHYRFKNAARSEEQAIFEGIFIAKDEDVTRFVDHIHSTTKHVKWSGAYQDGAGLTLGEEVEQCNAFLSRIAVTTKHMSKAGRTDMLTLMAMRWNQQKFRNLAISLTRRYQKTRKALQSQLRNLESLKAQLAVTESQLEDWVSDVKEWADGEEMITVKPQVQNASKLIF
;
A
#
# COMPACT_ATOMS: atom_id res chain seq x y z
N MET A 1 3.33 -29.87 12.33
CA MET A 1 2.83 -31.09 13.00
C MET A 1 3.69 -31.32 14.23
N PRO A 2 3.14 -31.57 15.43
CA PRO A 2 3.93 -31.67 16.65
C PRO A 2 4.84 -32.90 16.61
N GLU A 3 6.05 -32.76 17.14
CA GLU A 3 7.01 -33.86 17.25
C GLU A 3 6.56 -34.93 18.26
N LYS A 4 5.80 -34.54 19.29
CA LYS A 4 5.24 -35.42 20.31
C LYS A 4 3.89 -34.90 20.81
N ILE A 5 2.96 -35.81 21.07
CA ILE A 5 1.67 -35.51 21.73
C ILE A 5 1.55 -36.17 23.12
N CYS A 6 2.48 -37.07 23.46
CA CYS A 6 2.57 -37.77 24.75
C CYS A 6 3.99 -38.33 24.95
N GLY A 7 4.23 -38.99 26.09
CA GLY A 7 5.52 -39.63 26.43
C GLY A 7 5.69 -41.06 25.91
N CYS A 8 4.73 -41.62 25.17
CA CYS A 8 4.82 -42.98 24.62
C CYS A 8 5.84 -43.09 23.47
N SER A 9 6.20 -44.33 23.10
CA SER A 9 7.05 -44.59 21.93
C SER A 9 6.46 -43.96 20.66
N PRO A 10 7.27 -43.33 19.78
CA PRO A 10 6.82 -42.82 18.48
C PRO A 10 6.12 -43.88 17.61
N GLU A 11 6.47 -45.15 17.79
CA GLU A 11 5.83 -46.28 17.09
C GLU A 11 4.35 -46.47 17.44
N SER A 12 3.90 -45.92 18.57
CA SER A 12 2.49 -45.96 18.99
C SER A 12 1.68 -44.78 18.42
N LEU A 13 2.31 -43.87 17.68
CA LEU A 13 1.64 -42.73 17.07
C LEU A 13 1.07 -43.11 15.70
N ARG A 14 -0.16 -42.66 15.43
CA ARG A 14 -0.84 -42.86 14.14
C ARG A 14 -1.40 -41.53 13.64
N VAL A 15 -1.37 -41.36 12.32
CA VAL A 15 -2.05 -40.27 11.63
C VAL A 15 -3.44 -40.74 11.23
N SER A 16 -4.44 -39.93 11.50
CA SER A 16 -5.82 -40.17 11.08
C SER A 16 -6.36 -38.98 10.28
N PRO A 17 -7.26 -39.21 9.31
CA PRO A 17 -7.99 -38.13 8.67
C PRO A 17 -8.97 -37.53 9.69
N GLY A 18 -8.79 -36.24 9.97
CA GLY A 18 -9.70 -35.45 10.80
C GLY A 18 -10.80 -34.80 9.95
N LYS A 19 -11.12 -33.56 10.28
CA LYS A 19 -12.17 -32.78 9.60
C LYS A 19 -11.86 -32.58 8.11
N THR A 20 -12.85 -32.78 7.24
CA THR A 20 -12.76 -32.39 5.82
C THR A 20 -12.63 -30.88 5.66
N VAL A 21 -11.69 -30.44 4.84
CA VAL A 21 -11.37 -29.03 4.60
C VAL A 21 -11.07 -28.77 3.14
N ALA A 22 -11.43 -27.58 2.66
CA ALA A 22 -11.01 -27.09 1.36
C ALA A 22 -9.66 -26.37 1.51
N VAL A 23 -8.59 -26.93 0.95
CA VAL A 23 -7.27 -26.29 0.90
C VAL A 23 -7.10 -25.60 -0.44
N VAL A 24 -6.86 -24.30 -0.44
CA VAL A 24 -6.70 -23.50 -1.65
C VAL A 24 -5.25 -23.06 -1.77
N THR A 25 -4.64 -23.40 -2.90
CA THR A 25 -3.24 -23.10 -3.22
C THR A 25 -3.13 -22.38 -4.55
N MET A 26 -1.91 -21.99 -4.96
CA MET A 26 -1.66 -21.53 -6.32
C MET A 26 -2.02 -22.55 -7.41
N ASN A 27 -2.21 -23.83 -7.09
CA ASN A 27 -2.69 -24.86 -8.02
C ASN A 27 -4.23 -25.02 -8.03
N GLY A 28 -4.95 -24.15 -7.32
CA GLY A 28 -6.39 -24.24 -7.15
C GLY A 28 -6.78 -24.95 -5.86
N ARG A 29 -8.06 -25.34 -5.77
CA ARG A 29 -8.69 -25.96 -4.61
C ARG A 29 -8.44 -27.46 -4.56
N TYR A 30 -8.26 -27.97 -3.35
CA TYR A 30 -8.18 -29.37 -2.97
C TYR A 30 -9.19 -29.63 -1.87
N ASP A 31 -9.93 -30.73 -1.94
CA ASP A 31 -10.75 -31.19 -0.83
C ASP A 31 -9.94 -32.27 -0.09
N LEU A 32 -9.44 -31.92 1.09
CA LEU A 32 -8.54 -32.74 1.91
C LEU A 32 -9.15 -32.96 3.30
N SER A 33 -8.42 -33.65 4.16
CA SER A 33 -8.76 -33.78 5.58
C SER A 33 -7.63 -33.21 6.43
N MET A 34 -7.98 -32.49 7.49
CA MET A 34 -7.03 -32.03 8.49
C MET A 34 -6.34 -33.23 9.14
N PRO A 35 -5.03 -33.18 9.37
CA PRO A 35 -4.34 -34.27 10.06
C PRO A 35 -4.77 -34.32 11.52
N GLY A 36 -5.20 -35.51 11.95
CA GLY A 36 -5.31 -35.87 13.36
C GLY A 36 -4.15 -36.79 13.74
N LEU A 37 -3.72 -36.71 15.00
CA LEU A 37 -2.81 -37.69 15.58
C LEU A 37 -3.51 -38.36 16.75
N PHE A 38 -3.29 -39.65 16.90
CA PHE A 38 -3.68 -40.38 18.11
C PHE A 38 -2.60 -41.38 18.52
N CYS A 39 -2.47 -41.60 19.82
CA CYS A 39 -1.58 -42.60 20.39
C CYS A 39 -2.37 -43.87 20.72
N GLU A 40 -2.01 -45.01 20.14
CA GLU A 40 -2.66 -46.29 20.43
C GLU A 40 -2.43 -46.74 21.89
N ALA A 41 -1.30 -46.37 22.49
CA ALA A 41 -0.91 -46.83 23.83
C ALA A 41 -1.63 -46.07 24.96
N CYS A 42 -1.73 -44.75 24.86
CA CYS A 42 -2.32 -43.91 25.92
C CYS A 42 -3.59 -43.16 25.52
N GLN A 43 -4.05 -43.33 24.27
CA GLN A 43 -5.25 -42.68 23.72
C GLN A 43 -5.18 -41.14 23.67
N ALA A 44 -3.99 -40.55 23.85
CA ALA A 44 -3.80 -39.13 23.65
C ALA A 44 -4.10 -38.76 22.19
N THR A 45 -4.79 -37.64 21.97
CA THR A 45 -5.16 -37.14 20.65
C THR A 45 -4.65 -35.73 20.43
N TRP A 46 -4.44 -35.38 19.17
CA TRP A 46 -4.11 -34.03 18.75
C TRP A 46 -4.83 -33.71 17.44
N THR A 47 -5.23 -32.45 17.32
CA THR A 47 -5.81 -31.86 16.11
C THR A 47 -5.11 -30.54 15.85
N ALA A 48 -4.80 -30.26 14.58
CA ALA A 48 -4.16 -29.01 14.19
C ALA A 48 -4.97 -27.77 14.60
N ALA A 49 -4.30 -26.84 15.26
CA ALA A 49 -4.81 -25.53 15.64
C ALA A 49 -4.28 -24.42 14.72
N VAL A 50 -4.73 -23.18 14.93
CA VAL A 50 -4.29 -22.01 14.16
C VAL A 50 -2.77 -21.85 14.18
N ALA A 51 -2.13 -22.05 15.34
CA ALA A 51 -0.68 -21.95 15.47
C ALA A 51 0.06 -22.98 14.59
N ASP A 52 -0.47 -24.20 14.48
CA ASP A 52 0.10 -25.25 13.63
C ASP A 52 -0.02 -24.89 12.13
N LEU A 53 -1.16 -24.31 11.74
CA LEU A 53 -1.38 -23.83 10.37
C LEU A 53 -0.44 -22.68 10.03
N ASN A 54 -0.38 -21.66 10.88
CA ASN A 54 0.45 -20.48 10.66
C ASN A 54 1.94 -20.84 10.59
N SER A 55 2.41 -21.75 11.45
CA SER A 55 3.80 -22.24 11.42
C SER A 55 4.12 -23.12 10.20
N SER A 56 3.10 -23.55 9.47
CA SER A 56 3.23 -24.38 8.26
C SER A 56 2.86 -23.62 6.98
N ASP A 57 2.82 -22.28 7.01
CA ASP A 57 2.45 -21.44 5.87
C ASP A 57 1.01 -21.63 5.36
N TYR A 58 0.07 -21.84 6.29
CA TYR A 58 -1.36 -21.89 6.02
C TYR A 58 -2.13 -20.86 6.86
N TRP A 59 -3.19 -20.32 6.28
CA TRP A 59 -4.10 -19.37 6.89
C TRP A 59 -5.53 -19.90 6.92
N PRO A 60 -6.17 -20.01 8.10
CA PRO A 60 -7.54 -20.47 8.22
C PRO A 60 -8.54 -19.36 7.86
N ALA A 61 -9.47 -19.64 6.95
CA ALA A 61 -10.46 -18.65 6.49
C ALA A 61 -11.67 -18.48 7.40
N THR A 62 -11.93 -19.47 8.26
CA THR A 62 -13.06 -19.46 9.20
C THR A 62 -12.63 -20.06 10.53
N LEU A 63 -13.34 -19.71 11.61
CA LEU A 63 -13.11 -20.28 12.94
C LEU A 63 -13.26 -21.81 12.97
N GLN A 64 -14.03 -22.39 12.04
CA GLN A 64 -14.15 -23.85 11.93
C GLN A 64 -13.17 -24.48 10.94
N PHE A 65 -12.23 -23.74 10.35
CA PHE A 65 -11.25 -24.25 9.38
C PHE A 65 -11.89 -24.92 8.16
N ALA A 66 -13.08 -24.49 7.73
CA ALA A 66 -13.74 -25.10 6.57
C ALA A 66 -12.95 -24.88 5.27
N THR A 67 -12.27 -23.73 5.17
CA THR A 67 -11.35 -23.38 4.09
C THR A 67 -10.02 -22.94 4.70
N ILE A 68 -8.94 -23.39 4.09
CA ILE A 68 -7.57 -23.03 4.46
C ILE A 68 -6.87 -22.56 3.19
N TYR A 69 -6.19 -21.43 3.27
CA TYR A 69 -5.37 -20.88 2.20
C TYR A 69 -3.90 -21.14 2.51
N THR A 70 -3.09 -21.51 1.53
CA THR A 70 -1.63 -21.37 1.68
C THR A 70 -1.27 -19.89 1.68
N THR A 71 -0.30 -19.46 2.47
CA THR A 71 0.11 -18.04 2.54
C THR A 71 0.68 -17.55 1.20
N ASP A 72 1.27 -18.44 0.41
CA ASP A 72 1.80 -18.16 -0.95
C ASP A 72 0.76 -17.53 -1.89
N ILE A 73 -0.52 -17.82 -1.70
CA ILE A 73 -1.60 -17.30 -2.53
C ILE A 73 -1.85 -15.82 -2.27
N PHE A 74 -1.65 -15.39 -1.02
CA PHE A 74 -1.81 -14.01 -0.61
C PHE A 74 -0.62 -13.18 -1.08
N PHE A 75 0.60 -13.69 -0.91
CA PHE A 75 1.79 -13.09 -1.51
C PHE A 75 1.64 -12.95 -3.03
N SER A 76 1.23 -14.02 -3.72
CA SER A 76 1.02 -14.00 -5.17
C SER A 76 -0.03 -12.99 -5.59
N PHE A 77 -1.13 -12.88 -4.83
CA PHE A 77 -2.17 -11.90 -5.11
C PHE A 77 -1.69 -10.45 -4.91
N GLU A 78 -0.96 -10.17 -3.83
CA GLU A 78 -0.34 -8.87 -3.55
C GLU A 78 0.64 -8.48 -4.67
N GLU A 79 1.56 -9.37 -5.03
CA GLU A 79 2.55 -9.13 -6.08
C GLU A 79 1.90 -8.90 -7.45
N MET A 80 0.90 -9.72 -7.80
CA MET A 80 0.12 -9.51 -9.02
C MET A 80 -0.62 -8.19 -9.01
N LYS A 81 -1.12 -7.73 -7.87
CA LYS A 81 -1.75 -6.41 -7.73
C LYS A 81 -0.73 -5.28 -7.89
N MET A 82 0.49 -5.45 -7.40
CA MET A 82 1.56 -4.47 -7.57
C MET A 82 2.01 -4.35 -9.04
N VAL A 83 2.13 -5.47 -9.74
CA VAL A 83 2.54 -5.49 -11.16
C VAL A 83 1.38 -5.11 -12.09
N ALA A 84 0.16 -5.56 -11.78
CA ALA A 84 -1.04 -5.37 -12.58
C ALA A 84 -2.20 -4.88 -11.70
N PRO A 85 -2.21 -3.59 -11.29
CA PRO A 85 -3.24 -3.04 -10.38
C PRO A 85 -4.67 -3.07 -10.94
N GLY A 86 -4.81 -3.23 -12.26
CA GLY A 86 -6.10 -3.45 -12.93
C GLY A 86 -6.65 -4.88 -12.80
N LEU A 87 -5.89 -5.83 -12.21
CA LEU A 87 -6.34 -7.19 -11.95
C LEU A 87 -7.36 -7.18 -10.82
N SER A 88 -8.54 -7.76 -11.05
CA SER A 88 -9.56 -7.92 -9.99
C SER A 88 -9.32 -9.20 -9.18
N CYS A 89 -9.76 -9.20 -7.91
CA CYS A 89 -9.78 -10.42 -7.07
C CYS A 89 -10.51 -11.56 -7.80
N GLN A 90 -11.65 -11.27 -8.41
CA GLN A 90 -12.42 -12.24 -9.20
C GLN A 90 -11.63 -12.83 -10.37
N ALA A 91 -10.82 -12.04 -11.09
CA ALA A 91 -10.00 -12.55 -12.17
C ALA A 91 -8.92 -13.51 -11.65
N PHE A 92 -8.26 -13.15 -10.54
CA PHE A 92 -7.30 -14.02 -9.87
C PHE A 92 -7.93 -15.34 -9.41
N LEU A 93 -9.08 -15.28 -8.75
CA LEU A 93 -9.80 -16.48 -8.30
C LEU A 93 -10.32 -17.33 -9.46
N ARG A 94 -10.77 -16.72 -10.56
CA ARG A 94 -11.13 -17.47 -11.78
C ARG A 94 -9.93 -18.22 -12.35
N MET A 95 -8.73 -17.64 -12.30
CA MET A 95 -7.52 -18.35 -12.71
C MET A 95 -7.30 -19.59 -11.82
N LEU A 96 -7.47 -19.47 -10.50
CA LEU A 96 -7.34 -20.60 -9.58
C LEU A 96 -8.43 -21.66 -9.79
N ASP A 97 -9.68 -21.27 -10.05
CA ASP A 97 -10.76 -22.17 -10.44
C ASP A 97 -10.40 -22.98 -11.70
N GLN A 98 -9.82 -22.32 -12.71
CA GLN A 98 -9.37 -23.01 -13.93
C GLN A 98 -8.23 -24.01 -13.65
N ARG A 99 -7.33 -23.68 -12.71
CA ARG A 99 -6.28 -24.61 -12.27
C ARG A 99 -6.87 -25.80 -11.53
N THR A 100 -7.87 -25.59 -10.67
CA THR A 100 -8.63 -26.68 -10.01
C THR A 100 -9.15 -27.68 -11.04
N VAL A 101 -9.86 -27.20 -12.07
CA VAL A 101 -10.40 -28.05 -13.14
C VAL A 101 -9.30 -28.70 -13.97
N ARG A 102 -8.24 -27.96 -14.32
CA ARG A 102 -7.10 -28.47 -15.09
C ARG A 102 -6.44 -29.69 -14.44
N PHE A 103 -6.41 -29.73 -13.11
CA PHE A 103 -5.85 -30.85 -12.35
C PHE A 103 -6.90 -31.90 -11.95
N GLY A 104 -8.07 -31.92 -12.60
CA GLY A 104 -9.12 -32.92 -12.38
C GLY A 104 -9.88 -32.77 -11.07
N ARG A 105 -9.78 -31.63 -10.38
CA ARG A 105 -10.47 -31.33 -9.13
C ARG A 105 -11.74 -30.51 -9.38
N THR A 106 -12.60 -30.43 -8.37
CA THR A 106 -13.88 -29.72 -8.43
C THR A 106 -14.02 -28.72 -7.29
N GLY A 107 -15.16 -28.01 -7.26
CA GLY A 107 -15.44 -26.98 -6.26
C GLY A 107 -15.09 -25.56 -6.73
N LYS A 108 -15.61 -24.60 -5.98
CA LYS A 108 -15.41 -23.16 -6.20
C LYS A 108 -14.69 -22.53 -5.02
N ILE A 109 -13.90 -21.50 -5.31
CA ILE A 109 -13.28 -20.67 -4.27
C ILE A 109 -14.19 -19.47 -4.00
N SER A 110 -14.59 -19.29 -2.74
CA SER A 110 -15.42 -18.15 -2.35
C SER A 110 -14.58 -16.87 -2.35
N ALA A 111 -15.02 -15.87 -3.12
CA ALA A 111 -14.33 -14.59 -3.20
C ALA A 111 -14.43 -13.76 -1.92
N ASP A 112 -15.57 -13.81 -1.26
CA ASP A 112 -15.77 -13.13 0.03
C ASP A 112 -14.83 -13.72 1.10
N SER A 113 -14.77 -15.05 1.19
CA SER A 113 -13.90 -15.75 2.13
C SER A 113 -12.42 -15.47 1.84
N PHE A 114 -12.00 -15.51 0.57
CA PHE A 114 -10.63 -15.20 0.19
C PHE A 114 -10.27 -13.76 0.55
N GLN A 115 -11.14 -12.82 0.22
CA GLN A 115 -10.85 -11.40 0.40
C GLN A 115 -10.79 -11.01 1.88
N LYS A 116 -11.68 -11.56 2.72
CA LYS A 116 -11.60 -11.39 4.19
C LYS A 116 -10.30 -11.98 4.73
N SER A 117 -9.99 -13.23 4.36
CA SER A 117 -8.76 -13.90 4.80
C SER A 117 -7.50 -13.15 4.38
N PHE A 118 -7.49 -12.60 3.15
CA PHE A 118 -6.40 -11.79 2.65
C PHE A 118 -6.21 -10.52 3.50
N PHE A 119 -7.29 -9.81 3.83
CA PHE A 119 -7.20 -8.61 4.67
C PHE A 119 -6.82 -8.92 6.12
N GLU A 120 -7.35 -9.99 6.72
CA GLU A 120 -6.95 -10.42 8.07
C GLU A 120 -5.47 -10.79 8.13
N TRP A 121 -4.98 -11.50 7.11
CA TRP A 121 -3.57 -11.85 6.98
C TRP A 121 -2.68 -10.61 6.83
N GLU A 122 -3.09 -9.64 6.01
CA GLU A 122 -2.40 -8.35 5.88
C GLU A 122 -2.44 -7.51 7.16
N ALA A 123 -3.54 -7.57 7.92
CA ALA A 123 -3.66 -6.90 9.20
C ALA A 123 -2.60 -7.41 10.18
N VAL A 124 -2.44 -8.74 10.28
CA VAL A 124 -1.41 -9.35 11.14
C VAL A 124 -0.01 -8.95 10.68
N ARG A 125 0.26 -8.94 9.37
CA ARG A 125 1.55 -8.46 8.85
C ARG A 125 1.80 -7.00 9.18
N PHE A 126 0.78 -6.16 9.08
CA PHE A 126 0.88 -4.75 9.44
C PHE A 126 1.18 -4.54 10.93
N GLU A 127 0.56 -5.32 11.83
CA GLU A 127 0.88 -5.28 13.25
C GLU A 127 2.33 -5.69 13.52
N VAL A 128 2.84 -6.71 12.82
CA VAL A 128 4.26 -7.10 12.89
C VAL A 128 5.16 -5.96 12.41
N ASP A 129 4.85 -5.35 11.26
CA ASP A 129 5.59 -4.20 10.72
C ASP A 129 5.60 -3.02 11.70
N SER A 130 4.45 -2.74 12.36
CA SER A 130 4.29 -1.71 13.38
C SER A 130 5.16 -1.97 14.62
N ILE A 131 5.22 -3.22 15.11
CA ILE A 131 6.12 -3.65 16.18
C ILE A 131 7.59 -3.44 15.79
N CYS A 132 7.91 -3.67 14.51
CA CYS A 132 9.22 -3.39 13.93
C CYS A 132 9.50 -1.91 13.68
N LYS A 133 8.55 -1.01 14.01
CA LYS A 133 8.62 0.44 13.79
C LYS A 133 8.79 0.82 12.32
N GLU A 134 8.23 0.02 11.42
CA GLU A 134 8.11 0.38 10.02
C GLU A 134 7.05 1.48 9.88
N GLU A 135 7.40 2.59 9.22
CA GLU A 135 6.51 3.73 9.00
C GLU A 135 6.32 3.95 7.49
N PRO A 136 5.39 3.22 6.83
CA PRO A 136 5.29 3.15 5.36
C PRO A 136 5.00 4.48 4.66
N PHE A 137 4.59 5.50 5.43
CA PHE A 137 4.20 6.81 4.94
C PHE A 137 5.18 7.92 5.34
N ILE A 138 6.33 7.58 5.92
CA ILE A 138 7.41 8.50 6.30
C ILE A 138 8.63 8.26 5.42
N CYS A 139 9.14 9.30 4.76
CA CYS A 139 10.31 9.18 3.90
C CYS A 139 11.61 9.49 4.64
N PRO A 140 12.54 8.53 4.76
CA PRO A 140 13.80 8.76 5.47
C PRO A 140 14.71 9.79 4.79
N ALA A 141 14.53 10.05 3.48
CA ALA A 141 15.33 11.04 2.77
C ALA A 141 14.82 12.49 2.93
N CYS A 142 13.54 12.68 3.25
CA CYS A 142 12.93 14.01 3.34
C CYS A 142 12.41 14.34 4.75
N THR A 143 12.47 13.42 5.70
CA THR A 143 12.14 13.69 7.10
C THR A 143 13.12 14.72 7.69
N PRO A 144 12.65 15.71 8.49
CA PRO A 144 11.25 15.93 8.89
C PRO A 144 10.41 16.77 7.91
N ASN A 145 11.05 17.43 6.94
CA ASN A 145 10.42 18.39 6.03
C ASN A 145 10.02 17.72 4.71
N MET A 146 8.91 16.98 4.77
CA MET A 146 8.40 16.21 3.64
C MET A 146 8.16 17.11 2.41
N LEU A 147 8.92 16.86 1.33
CA LEU A 147 8.96 17.73 0.16
C LEU A 147 7.78 17.57 -0.81
N ALA A 148 6.98 16.50 -0.69
CA ALA A 148 5.67 16.43 -1.34
C ALA A 148 4.71 15.47 -0.62
N VAL A 149 3.42 15.70 -0.83
CA VAL A 149 2.31 14.90 -0.30
C VAL A 149 1.46 14.44 -1.49
N SER A 150 1.00 13.18 -1.56
CA SER A 150 -0.06 12.81 -2.51
C SER A 150 -1.38 13.26 -1.95
N VAL A 151 -1.97 14.27 -2.56
CA VAL A 151 -3.25 14.87 -2.15
C VAL A 151 -4.46 14.02 -2.61
N ASP A 152 -4.25 12.98 -3.44
CA ASP A 152 -5.33 12.37 -4.23
C ASP A 152 -5.84 11.01 -3.73
N GLY A 153 -5.29 10.46 -2.65
CA GLY A 153 -5.79 9.21 -2.05
C GLY A 153 -7.28 9.28 -1.69
N ASN A 154 -7.68 10.37 -1.02
CA ASN A 154 -9.07 10.63 -0.63
C ASN A 154 -9.99 10.80 -1.86
N ARG A 155 -9.50 11.35 -2.97
CA ARG A 155 -10.27 11.52 -4.21
C ARG A 155 -10.58 10.19 -4.90
N LYS A 156 -9.78 9.14 -4.64
CA LYS A 156 -10.05 7.79 -5.16
C LYS A 156 -11.22 7.11 -4.46
N HIS A 157 -11.75 7.67 -3.37
CA HIS A 157 -12.94 7.17 -2.68
C HIS A 157 -14.25 7.72 -3.31
N TYR A 158 -14.48 7.45 -4.61
CA TYR A 158 -15.61 8.04 -5.36
C TYR A 158 -17.00 7.65 -4.79
N ARG A 159 -17.85 8.65 -4.58
CA ARG A 159 -19.34 8.56 -4.53
C ARG A 159 -19.93 7.46 -3.63
N PHE A 160 -19.61 7.45 -2.34
CA PHE A 160 -20.25 6.54 -1.37
C PHE A 160 -21.49 7.09 -0.66
N LYS A 161 -21.98 8.29 -1.00
CA LYS A 161 -23.25 8.82 -0.44
C LYS A 161 -24.46 7.89 -0.67
N ASN A 162 -24.37 6.96 -1.63
CA ASN A 162 -25.47 6.08 -2.04
C ASN A 162 -25.23 4.58 -1.72
N ALA A 163 -24.06 4.19 -1.22
CA ALA A 163 -23.86 2.81 -0.78
C ALA A 163 -24.51 2.66 0.60
N ALA A 164 -25.41 1.68 0.75
CA ALA A 164 -25.99 1.35 2.05
C ALA A 164 -24.86 1.29 3.09
N ARG A 165 -25.00 2.07 4.17
CA ARG A 165 -23.99 2.22 5.22
C ARG A 165 -23.70 0.84 5.81
N SER A 166 -22.70 0.16 5.29
CA SER A 166 -22.06 -0.95 5.98
C SER A 166 -21.45 -0.37 7.26
N GLU A 167 -21.87 -0.87 8.41
CA GLU A 167 -21.30 -0.51 9.72
C GLU A 167 -19.88 -1.10 9.90
N GLU A 168 -19.45 -1.96 9.00
CA GLU A 168 -18.10 -2.54 9.00
C GLU A 168 -17.02 -1.43 8.89
N GLN A 169 -16.12 -1.41 9.86
CA GLN A 169 -14.99 -0.49 9.94
C GLN A 169 -13.80 -1.04 9.13
N ALA A 170 -13.05 -0.14 8.48
CA ALA A 170 -11.84 -0.51 7.75
C ALA A 170 -10.74 -0.91 8.75
N ILE A 171 -9.96 -1.95 8.44
CA ILE A 171 -8.81 -2.38 9.24
C ILE A 171 -7.75 -1.27 9.30
N PHE A 172 -7.47 -0.65 8.16
CA PHE A 172 -6.44 0.38 8.01
C PHE A 172 -7.04 1.79 8.05
N GLU A 173 -8.14 1.97 8.79
CA GLU A 173 -8.82 3.27 8.89
C GLU A 173 -7.88 4.36 9.39
N GLY A 174 -7.87 5.50 8.71
CA GLY A 174 -7.05 6.63 9.12
C GLY A 174 -5.55 6.40 8.92
N ILE A 175 -5.11 5.32 8.27
CA ILE A 175 -3.68 5.06 7.97
C ILE A 175 -3.25 5.67 6.66
N PHE A 176 -4.02 5.56 5.58
CA PHE A 176 -3.74 6.26 4.32
C PHE A 176 -4.85 7.27 4.00
N ILE A 177 -6.09 6.80 3.92
CA ILE A 177 -7.28 7.63 3.75
C ILE A 177 -7.54 8.39 5.06
N ALA A 178 -7.66 9.70 4.98
CA ALA A 178 -7.93 10.54 6.15
C ALA A 178 -9.38 10.41 6.60
N LYS A 179 -9.64 10.63 7.90
CA LYS A 179 -10.99 10.65 8.45
C LYS A 179 -11.76 11.86 7.93
N ASP A 180 -13.08 11.72 7.80
CA ASP A 180 -13.94 12.76 7.25
C ASP A 180 -13.80 14.08 8.06
N GLU A 181 -13.67 14.01 9.39
CA GLU A 181 -13.49 15.18 10.25
C GLU A 181 -12.15 15.89 10.00
N ASP A 182 -11.08 15.14 9.75
CA ASP A 182 -9.76 15.69 9.45
C ASP A 182 -9.73 16.33 8.07
N VAL A 183 -10.41 15.72 7.09
CA VAL A 183 -10.57 16.30 5.75
C VAL A 183 -11.38 17.60 5.81
N THR A 184 -12.50 17.63 6.54
CA THR A 184 -13.29 18.85 6.72
C THR A 184 -12.46 19.96 7.35
N ARG A 185 -11.75 19.66 8.45
CA ARG A 185 -10.88 20.63 9.12
C ARG A 185 -9.80 21.17 8.17
N PHE A 186 -9.20 20.30 7.35
CA PHE A 186 -8.21 20.70 6.36
C PHE A 186 -8.81 21.57 5.25
N VAL A 187 -9.98 21.21 4.71
CA VAL A 187 -10.67 22.00 3.69
C VAL A 187 -11.04 23.39 4.22
N ASP A 188 -11.56 23.48 5.44
CA ASP A 188 -11.88 24.75 6.09
C ASP A 188 -10.63 25.62 6.31
N HIS A 189 -9.50 24.98 6.64
CA HIS A 189 -8.21 25.66 6.72
C HIS A 189 -7.77 26.20 5.35
N ILE A 190 -7.81 25.39 4.29
CA ILE A 190 -7.42 25.84 2.94
C ILE A 190 -8.33 26.97 2.46
N HIS A 191 -9.66 26.86 2.64
CA HIS A 191 -10.61 27.90 2.28
C HIS A 191 -10.42 29.20 3.06
N SER A 192 -9.98 29.13 4.32
CA SER A 192 -9.65 30.33 5.12
C SER A 192 -8.27 30.92 4.84
N THR A 193 -7.35 30.14 4.24
CA THR A 193 -5.94 30.51 4.09
C THR A 193 -5.54 30.85 2.64
N THR A 194 -6.30 30.42 1.62
CA THR A 194 -5.76 30.42 0.25
C THR A 194 -6.36 31.50 -0.66
N LYS A 195 -5.53 32.49 -1.01
CA LYS A 195 -5.49 33.17 -2.30
C LYS A 195 -4.11 32.87 -2.95
N HIS A 196 -4.14 32.33 -4.18
CA HIS A 196 -3.07 32.19 -5.21
C HIS A 196 -1.87 31.19 -5.14
N VAL A 197 -1.79 30.38 -6.23
CA VAL A 197 -0.73 30.11 -7.25
C VAL A 197 0.74 29.81 -6.88
N LYS A 198 1.29 30.16 -5.71
CA LYS A 198 2.76 30.05 -5.44
C LYS A 198 3.32 28.63 -5.20
N TRP A 199 2.51 27.57 -5.35
CA TRP A 199 2.84 26.23 -4.83
C TRP A 199 3.23 25.18 -5.88
N SER A 200 3.66 25.59 -7.08
CA SER A 200 4.17 24.61 -8.05
C SER A 200 5.45 23.95 -7.51
N GLY A 201 5.41 22.63 -7.37
CA GLY A 201 6.50 21.84 -6.78
C GLY A 201 7.84 21.98 -7.51
N ALA A 202 7.85 22.44 -8.77
CA ALA A 202 9.09 22.64 -9.54
C ALA A 202 9.93 23.84 -9.06
N TYR A 203 9.32 24.83 -8.39
CA TYR A 203 9.97 26.05 -7.93
C TYR A 203 10.29 26.04 -6.42
N GLN A 204 10.12 24.91 -5.76
CA GLN A 204 10.42 24.77 -4.33
C GLN A 204 11.87 24.37 -4.10
N ASP A 205 12.50 25.00 -3.11
CA ASP A 205 13.83 24.60 -2.65
C ASP A 205 13.83 23.13 -2.24
N GLY A 206 14.81 22.37 -2.74
CA GLY A 206 14.91 20.94 -2.49
C GLY A 206 14.08 20.05 -3.41
N ALA A 207 13.25 20.59 -4.32
CA ALA A 207 12.42 19.80 -5.22
C ALA A 207 13.20 18.89 -6.18
N GLY A 208 14.50 19.13 -6.39
CA GLY A 208 15.37 18.20 -7.11
C GLY A 208 14.94 17.89 -8.55
N LEU A 209 14.28 18.83 -9.23
CA LEU A 209 13.70 18.68 -10.57
C LEU A 209 12.60 17.61 -10.66
N THR A 210 11.79 17.40 -9.61
CA THR A 210 10.56 16.58 -9.72
C THR A 210 9.63 17.20 -10.77
N LEU A 211 9.33 16.47 -11.83
CA LEU A 211 8.57 16.96 -12.98
C LEU A 211 7.04 16.82 -12.80
N GLY A 212 6.58 16.41 -11.62
CA GLY A 212 5.19 16.01 -11.38
C GLY A 212 4.81 14.67 -12.01
N GLU A 213 5.63 14.14 -12.93
CA GLU A 213 5.42 12.82 -13.56
C GLU A 213 5.35 11.70 -12.53
N GLU A 214 6.13 11.75 -11.45
CA GLU A 214 6.04 10.73 -10.39
C GLU A 214 4.68 10.74 -9.70
N VAL A 215 4.11 11.92 -9.52
CA VAL A 215 2.77 12.11 -8.95
C VAL A 215 1.72 11.48 -9.87
N GLU A 216 1.87 11.67 -11.18
CA GLU A 216 0.98 11.05 -12.17
C GLU A 216 1.13 9.53 -12.23
N GLN A 217 2.32 8.98 -12.01
CA GLN A 217 2.53 7.53 -11.96
C GLN A 217 1.80 6.88 -10.79
N CYS A 218 1.85 7.49 -9.60
CA CYS A 218 1.05 7.05 -8.46
C CYS A 218 -0.43 7.23 -8.72
N ASN A 219 -0.85 8.40 -9.21
CA ASN A 219 -2.27 8.66 -9.50
C ASN A 219 -2.81 7.62 -10.48
N ALA A 220 -2.04 7.25 -11.51
CA ALA A 220 -2.38 6.20 -12.46
C ALA A 220 -2.43 4.82 -11.79
N PHE A 221 -1.46 4.49 -10.93
CA PHE A 221 -1.44 3.24 -10.17
C PHE A 221 -2.68 3.10 -9.27
N LEU A 222 -2.94 4.10 -8.41
CA LEU A 222 -4.10 4.11 -7.52
C LEU A 222 -5.42 4.15 -8.28
N SER A 223 -5.48 4.82 -9.45
CA SER A 223 -6.68 4.81 -10.29
C SER A 223 -7.01 3.41 -10.80
N ARG A 224 -6.00 2.61 -11.16
CA ARG A 224 -6.22 1.21 -11.58
C ARG A 224 -6.71 0.34 -10.42
N ILE A 225 -6.16 0.50 -9.21
CA ILE A 225 -6.68 -0.15 -8.00
C ILE A 225 -8.12 0.31 -7.72
N ALA A 226 -8.39 1.61 -7.82
CA ALA A 226 -9.69 2.21 -7.58
C ALA A 226 -10.79 1.65 -8.49
N VAL A 227 -10.47 1.32 -9.75
CA VAL A 227 -11.40 0.70 -10.70
C VAL A 227 -11.76 -0.73 -10.28
N THR A 228 -10.79 -1.51 -9.79
CA THR A 228 -11.03 -2.92 -9.41
C THR A 228 -11.71 -3.08 -8.05
N THR A 229 -11.74 -2.01 -7.25
CA THR A 229 -12.30 -1.99 -5.89
C THR A 229 -13.65 -1.26 -5.81
N LYS A 230 -14.23 -0.86 -6.95
CA LYS A 230 -15.45 -0.02 -6.99
C LYS A 230 -16.73 -0.70 -6.51
N HIS A 231 -16.73 -2.03 -6.48
CA HIS A 231 -17.85 -2.86 -6.04
C HIS A 231 -17.61 -3.48 -4.65
N MET A 232 -16.52 -3.12 -3.98
CA MET A 232 -16.23 -3.57 -2.63
C MET A 232 -17.00 -2.73 -1.60
N SER A 233 -17.10 -3.23 -0.36
CA SER A 233 -17.57 -2.43 0.77
C SER A 233 -16.68 -1.21 0.97
N LYS A 234 -17.20 -0.18 1.67
CA LYS A 234 -16.43 1.02 2.05
C LYS A 234 -15.15 0.62 2.81
N ALA A 235 -15.28 -0.29 3.77
CA ALA A 235 -14.18 -0.86 4.54
C ALA A 235 -13.15 -1.53 3.62
N GLY A 236 -13.57 -2.56 2.87
CA GLY A 236 -12.65 -3.30 2.01
C GLY A 236 -11.96 -2.42 0.96
N ARG A 237 -12.65 -1.41 0.41
CA ARG A 237 -12.03 -0.45 -0.51
C ARG A 237 -10.95 0.38 0.17
N THR A 238 -11.25 0.91 1.36
CA THR A 238 -10.30 1.68 2.16
C THR A 238 -9.07 0.83 2.46
N ASP A 239 -9.29 -0.43 2.82
CA ASP A 239 -8.20 -1.36 3.15
C ASP A 239 -7.33 -1.67 1.95
N MET A 240 -7.94 -2.02 0.81
CA MET A 240 -7.17 -2.31 -0.41
C MET A 240 -6.39 -1.08 -0.92
N LEU A 241 -6.98 0.11 -0.90
CA LEU A 241 -6.27 1.33 -1.32
C LEU A 241 -5.10 1.64 -0.39
N THR A 242 -5.31 1.50 0.93
CA THR A 242 -4.27 1.74 1.94
C THR A 242 -3.13 0.75 1.81
N LEU A 243 -3.44 -0.54 1.70
CA LEU A 243 -2.45 -1.59 1.51
C LEU A 243 -1.60 -1.37 0.26
N MET A 244 -2.25 -1.09 -0.88
CA MET A 244 -1.54 -0.87 -2.15
C MET A 244 -0.67 0.39 -2.11
N ALA A 245 -1.11 1.44 -1.40
CA ALA A 245 -0.29 2.61 -1.13
C ALA A 245 0.96 2.28 -0.30
N MET A 246 0.80 1.50 0.77
CA MET A 246 1.93 1.05 1.60
C MET A 246 2.95 0.26 0.78
N ARG A 247 2.50 -0.71 -0.01
CA ARG A 247 3.39 -1.55 -0.85
C ARG A 247 4.08 -0.73 -1.95
N TRP A 248 3.39 0.25 -2.53
CA TRP A 248 4.00 1.21 -3.47
C TRP A 248 5.13 2.02 -2.82
N ASN A 249 4.94 2.51 -1.60
CA ASN A 249 5.99 3.21 -0.86
C ASN A 249 7.13 2.29 -0.45
N GLN A 250 6.84 1.07 -0.01
CA GLN A 250 7.86 0.07 0.30
C GLN A 250 8.75 -0.22 -0.92
N GLN A 251 8.14 -0.35 -2.10
CA GLN A 251 8.88 -0.51 -3.36
C GLN A 251 9.76 0.71 -3.65
N LYS A 252 9.31 1.92 -3.34
CA LYS A 252 10.13 3.13 -3.48
C LYS A 252 11.31 3.14 -2.52
N PHE A 253 11.11 2.75 -1.26
CA PHE A 253 12.19 2.67 -0.28
C PHE A 253 13.28 1.68 -0.71
N ARG A 254 12.88 0.49 -1.18
CA ARG A 254 13.82 -0.51 -1.72
C ARG A 254 14.64 0.02 -2.89
N ASN A 255 14.06 0.90 -3.71
CA ASN A 255 14.72 1.48 -4.88
C ASN A 255 15.30 2.89 -4.63
N LEU A 256 15.23 3.40 -3.40
CA LEU A 256 15.50 4.81 -3.09
C LEU A 256 16.95 5.18 -3.43
N ALA A 257 17.92 4.37 -2.99
CA ALA A 257 19.34 4.62 -3.25
C ALA A 257 19.67 4.71 -4.75
N ILE A 258 19.10 3.80 -5.56
CA ILE A 258 19.27 3.78 -7.02
C ILE A 258 18.60 5.02 -7.64
N SER A 259 17.38 5.34 -7.20
CA SER A 259 16.62 6.50 -7.67
C SER A 259 17.38 7.81 -7.40
N LEU A 260 17.84 8.02 -6.16
CA LEU A 260 18.59 9.21 -5.74
C LEU A 260 19.90 9.36 -6.51
N THR A 261 20.66 8.26 -6.69
CA THR A 261 21.92 8.28 -7.44
C THR A 261 21.70 8.71 -8.89
N ARG A 262 20.68 8.13 -9.56
CA ARG A 262 20.33 8.48 -10.94
C ARG A 262 19.88 9.93 -11.07
N ARG A 263 19.05 10.39 -10.12
CA ARG A 263 18.60 11.80 -10.07
C ARG A 263 19.78 12.73 -9.90
N TYR A 264 20.67 12.48 -8.95
CA TYR A 264 21.87 13.29 -8.74
C TYR A 264 22.71 13.42 -10.03
N GLN A 265 22.96 12.31 -10.72
CA GLN A 265 23.70 12.33 -11.99
C GLN A 265 22.99 13.15 -13.07
N LYS A 266 21.65 13.01 -13.20
CA LYS A 266 20.83 13.77 -14.15
C LYS A 266 20.86 15.27 -13.82
N THR A 267 20.62 15.62 -12.56
CA THR A 267 20.61 17.01 -12.08
C THR A 267 21.97 17.67 -12.26
N ARG A 268 23.08 16.97 -11.97
CA ARG A 268 24.43 17.49 -12.20
C ARG A 268 24.70 17.82 -13.66
N LYS A 269 24.29 16.94 -14.59
CA LYS A 269 24.41 17.19 -16.04
C LYS A 269 23.54 18.35 -16.48
N ALA A 270 22.29 18.41 -16.00
CA ALA A 270 21.36 19.49 -16.30
C ALA A 270 21.89 20.84 -15.80
N LEU A 271 22.40 20.89 -14.57
CA LEU A 271 22.99 22.09 -13.97
C LEU A 271 24.14 22.63 -14.82
N GLN A 272 25.07 21.76 -15.24
CA GLN A 272 26.16 22.17 -16.13
C GLN A 272 25.66 22.74 -17.47
N SER A 273 24.59 22.17 -18.03
CA SER A 273 23.99 22.69 -19.25
C SER A 273 23.32 24.05 -19.03
N GLN A 274 22.57 24.22 -17.94
CA GLN A 274 21.88 25.46 -17.65
C GLN A 274 22.85 26.59 -17.30
N LEU A 275 23.94 26.31 -16.59
CA LEU A 275 24.99 27.30 -16.33
C LEU A 275 25.62 27.81 -17.64
N ARG A 276 25.94 26.91 -18.59
CA ARG A 276 26.45 27.32 -19.91
C ARG A 276 25.44 28.16 -20.69
N ASN A 277 24.16 27.78 -20.64
CA ASN A 277 23.10 28.53 -21.29
C ASN A 277 22.93 29.93 -20.69
N LEU A 278 22.97 30.03 -19.35
CA LEU A 278 22.87 31.28 -18.62
C LEU A 278 24.01 32.24 -18.98
N GLU A 279 25.26 31.74 -18.99
CA GLU A 279 26.42 32.54 -19.39
C GLU A 279 26.32 33.02 -20.84
N SER A 280 25.85 32.16 -21.76
CA SER A 280 25.60 32.53 -23.15
C SER A 280 24.53 33.63 -23.27
N LEU A 281 23.43 33.51 -22.52
CA LEU A 281 22.35 34.51 -22.50
C LEU A 281 22.80 35.84 -21.90
N LYS A 282 23.55 35.82 -20.79
CA LYS A 282 24.13 37.02 -20.19
C LYS A 282 25.01 37.78 -21.19
N ALA A 283 25.85 37.05 -21.93
CA ALA A 283 26.71 37.64 -22.96
C ALA A 283 25.89 38.23 -24.13
N GLN A 284 24.87 37.52 -24.61
CA GLN A 284 24.03 37.97 -25.73
C GLN A 284 23.19 39.20 -25.38
N LEU A 285 22.67 39.25 -24.16
CA LEU A 285 21.80 40.34 -23.69
C LEU A 285 22.59 41.49 -23.03
N ALA A 286 23.92 41.34 -22.93
CA ALA A 286 24.79 42.29 -22.22
C ALA A 286 24.33 42.60 -20.79
N VAL A 287 23.89 41.56 -20.07
CA VAL A 287 23.34 41.65 -18.71
C VAL A 287 24.43 41.35 -17.69
N THR A 288 24.57 42.21 -16.67
CA THR A 288 25.50 41.98 -15.55
C THR A 288 24.91 41.01 -14.53
N GLU A 289 25.77 40.46 -13.66
CA GLU A 289 25.30 39.61 -12.55
C GLU A 289 24.29 40.35 -11.65
N SER A 290 24.57 41.62 -11.33
CA SER A 290 23.70 42.45 -10.49
C SER A 290 22.32 42.67 -11.12
N GLN A 291 22.26 42.93 -12.43
CA GLN A 291 20.97 43.11 -13.13
C GLN A 291 20.16 41.82 -13.15
N LEU A 292 20.82 40.67 -13.27
CA LEU A 292 20.17 39.37 -13.21
C LEU A 292 19.62 39.09 -11.80
N GLU A 293 20.39 39.39 -10.76
CA GLU A 293 19.95 39.28 -9.36
C GLU A 293 18.73 40.17 -9.09
N ASP A 294 18.75 41.42 -9.57
CA ASP A 294 17.62 42.34 -9.48
C ASP A 294 16.38 41.76 -10.16
N TRP A 295 16.49 41.25 -11.39
CA TRP A 295 15.37 40.62 -12.09
C TRP A 295 14.81 39.39 -11.37
N VAL A 296 15.68 38.58 -10.77
CA VAL A 296 15.25 37.44 -9.96
C VAL A 296 14.52 37.92 -8.70
N SER A 297 14.98 39.01 -8.07
CA SER A 297 14.28 39.63 -6.94
C SER A 297 12.92 40.17 -7.37
N ASP A 298 12.85 40.91 -8.47
CA ASP A 298 11.60 41.47 -9.02
C ASP A 298 10.58 40.37 -9.29
N VAL A 299 11.00 39.24 -9.88
CA VAL A 299 10.10 38.10 -10.15
C VAL A 299 9.64 37.44 -8.84
N LYS A 300 10.52 37.32 -7.83
CA LYS A 300 10.16 36.78 -6.51
C LYS A 300 9.21 37.71 -5.77
N GLU A 301 9.49 39.01 -5.75
CA GLU A 301 8.65 40.03 -5.13
C GLU A 301 7.31 40.15 -5.84
N TRP A 302 7.28 40.08 -7.16
CA TRP A 302 6.03 39.99 -7.93
C TRP A 302 5.23 38.73 -7.58
N ALA A 303 5.90 37.60 -7.37
CA ALA A 303 5.25 36.38 -6.91
C ALA A 303 4.82 36.44 -5.42
N ASP A 304 5.40 37.34 -4.62
CA ASP A 304 5.11 37.55 -3.20
C ASP A 304 4.09 38.66 -2.94
N GLY A 305 3.88 39.54 -3.92
CA GLY A 305 3.06 40.74 -3.87
C GLY A 305 1.55 40.52 -3.96
N GLU A 306 1.00 39.61 -3.15
CA GLU A 306 -0.40 39.62 -2.73
C GLU A 306 -0.46 39.32 -1.21
N GLU A 307 -0.97 40.27 -0.42
CA GLU A 307 -0.85 40.34 1.05
C GLU A 307 -1.02 39.01 1.80
N MET A 308 0.02 38.63 2.56
CA MET A 308 0.03 37.47 3.45
C MET A 308 -0.63 37.78 4.80
N ILE A 309 -1.67 37.02 5.18
CA ILE A 309 -2.08 36.90 6.58
C ILE A 309 -1.21 35.81 7.22
N THR A 310 -0.25 36.22 8.05
CA THR A 310 0.57 35.30 8.84
C THR A 310 -0.29 34.57 9.88
N VAL A 311 -0.63 33.31 9.59
CA VAL A 311 -1.02 32.33 10.61
C VAL A 311 0.03 31.21 10.60
N LYS A 312 0.75 31.05 11.72
CA LYS A 312 1.75 29.99 11.88
C LYS A 312 1.07 28.61 11.89
N PRO A 313 1.67 27.58 11.26
CA PRO A 313 1.05 26.27 11.14
C PRO A 313 1.14 25.48 12.46
N GLN A 314 -0.01 24.98 12.92
CA GLN A 314 -0.11 23.78 13.75
C GLN A 314 -1.01 22.78 13.04
N VAL A 315 -0.51 22.16 11.96
CA VAL A 315 -1.13 20.95 11.41
C VAL A 315 -0.09 19.83 11.49
N GLN A 316 -0.04 19.17 12.65
CA GLN A 316 0.84 18.04 12.91
C GLN A 316 0.37 16.72 12.25
N ASN A 317 -0.69 16.72 11.43
CA ASN A 317 -1.32 15.47 10.95
C ASN A 317 -1.46 15.33 9.41
N ALA A 318 -0.72 16.10 8.59
CA ALA A 318 -0.80 15.99 7.13
C ALA A 318 0.33 15.16 6.49
N SER A 319 1.04 14.34 7.26
CA SER A 319 2.20 13.58 6.74
C SER A 319 1.80 12.19 6.30
N LYS A 320 1.45 12.02 5.01
CA LYS A 320 1.43 10.70 4.39
C LYS A 320 1.94 10.75 2.98
N LEU A 321 3.13 10.21 2.76
CA LEU A 321 3.67 10.19 1.42
C LEU A 321 2.91 9.21 0.53
N ILE A 322 2.48 9.71 -0.63
CA ILE A 322 2.78 9.02 -1.87
C ILE A 322 3.30 10.10 -2.82
N PHE A 323 4.31 9.79 -3.63
CA PHE A 323 4.60 10.54 -4.86
C PHE A 323 3.81 9.86 -5.96
#